data_AF-A0A519W257-F1
#
_entry.id   AF-A0A519W257-F1
#
_cell.length_a   1.000
_cell.length_b   1.000
_cell.length_c   1.000
_cell.angle_alpha   90.00
_cell.angle_beta   90.00
_cell.angle_gamma   90.00
#
_symmetry.space_group_name_H-M   'P 1'
#
loop_
_entity.id
_entity.type
_entity.pdbx_description
1 polymer ?
#
loop_
_entity_poly.entity_id
_entity_poly.type
_entity_poly.pdbx_seq_one_letter_code
_entity_poly.pdbx_strand_id
1 'polypeptide(L)'
;MFKKLTLVFIFCFICFFSFAQQVRPAKSSEIFREIKTLRHIPKVLYLAAHPDDENTGLLSWLINEQNVETAYLSLTRGDGGQNLLGTEQGAALGLIRTHELLEARKLDGAQQFFTRAIDFGFSKNTDDTFKQWDADSITADVVWVIRKFRPDVIICRFPPTAAAGHGQHAASAVVAEKAFKAAADKNMFPNQLKYVDVWQPKRLLWNTFRFGSVNTTSENQLKVTVGQFDPQLGMGYGELAGLSRSLHKSQGAGTQSVAGVRT
;
A
#
# COMPACT_ATOMS: atom_id res chain seq x y z
N MET A 1 -10.36 33.80 -43.63
CA MET A 1 -11.59 33.36 -42.93
C MET A 1 -11.88 31.88 -43.11
N PHE A 2 -11.91 31.35 -44.34
CA PHE A 2 -12.30 29.96 -44.62
C PHE A 2 -11.51 28.88 -43.85
N LYS A 3 -10.17 28.98 -43.75
CA LYS A 3 -9.35 27.99 -43.00
C LYS A 3 -9.74 27.84 -41.53
N LYS A 4 -10.13 28.93 -40.85
CA LYS A 4 -10.59 28.90 -39.46
C LYS A 4 -11.96 28.24 -39.34
N LEU A 5 -12.84 28.48 -40.31
CA LEU A 5 -14.17 27.88 -40.36
C LEU A 5 -14.11 26.36 -40.63
N THR A 6 -13.19 25.92 -41.50
CA THR A 6 -12.93 24.49 -41.76
C THR A 6 -12.43 23.78 -40.50
N LEU A 7 -11.54 24.41 -39.72
CA LEU A 7 -11.00 23.82 -38.50
C LEU A 7 -12.07 23.67 -37.41
N VAL A 8 -12.99 24.63 -37.30
CA VAL A 8 -14.16 24.55 -36.42
C VAL A 8 -15.10 23.43 -36.86
N PHE A 9 -15.35 23.30 -38.16
CA PHE A 9 -16.18 22.20 -38.69
C PHE A 9 -15.56 20.82 -38.42
N ILE A 10 -14.24 20.67 -38.63
CA ILE A 10 -13.51 19.44 -38.31
C ILE A 10 -13.59 19.12 -36.81
N PHE A 11 -13.40 20.12 -35.95
CA PHE A 11 -13.50 19.94 -34.51
C PHE A 11 -14.92 19.52 -34.08
N CYS A 12 -15.96 20.20 -34.57
CA CYS A 12 -17.35 19.83 -34.30
C CYS A 12 -17.69 18.42 -34.83
N PHE A 13 -17.16 18.04 -36.00
CA PHE A 13 -17.33 16.71 -36.56
C PHE A 13 -16.68 15.63 -35.67
N ILE A 14 -15.45 15.85 -35.20
CA ILE A 14 -14.75 14.92 -34.29
C ILE A 14 -15.49 14.80 -32.96
N CYS A 15 -16.01 15.89 -32.40
CA CYS A 15 -16.83 15.85 -31.18
C CYS A 15 -18.13 15.06 -31.38
N PHE A 16 -18.78 15.15 -32.55
CA PHE A 16 -20.02 14.44 -32.83
C PHE A 16 -19.83 12.92 -32.97
N PHE A 17 -18.66 12.48 -33.41
CA PHE A 17 -18.29 11.05 -33.52
C PHE A 17 -17.47 10.54 -32.33
N SER A 18 -17.29 11.35 -31.29
CA SER A 18 -16.64 10.90 -30.06
C SER A 18 -17.60 10.05 -29.25
N PHE A 19 -17.46 8.73 -29.35
CA PHE A 19 -18.10 7.82 -28.41
C PHE A 19 -17.48 8.05 -27.03
N ALA A 20 -18.27 8.61 -26.10
CA ALA A 20 -17.87 8.63 -24.70
C ALA A 20 -17.64 7.18 -24.24
N GLN A 21 -16.57 6.95 -23.48
CA GLN A 21 -16.37 5.65 -22.85
C GLN A 21 -17.60 5.31 -22.04
N GLN A 22 -18.15 4.10 -22.23
CA GLN A 22 -19.23 3.61 -21.40
C GLN A 22 -18.73 3.56 -19.96
N VAL A 23 -19.20 4.48 -19.12
CA VAL A 23 -18.98 4.42 -17.67
C VAL A 23 -19.69 3.16 -17.20
N ARG A 24 -18.92 2.12 -16.88
CA ARG A 24 -19.46 0.95 -16.20
C ARG A 24 -19.58 1.32 -14.72
N PRO A 25 -20.80 1.49 -14.18
CA PRO A 25 -20.93 1.77 -12.76
C PRO A 25 -20.28 0.64 -11.96
N ALA A 26 -19.74 0.99 -10.79
CA ALA A 26 -19.25 0.01 -9.83
C ALA A 26 -20.35 -1.02 -9.51
N LYS A 27 -19.94 -2.24 -9.15
CA LYS A 27 -20.92 -3.28 -8.79
C LYS A 27 -21.73 -2.82 -7.58
N SER A 28 -22.98 -3.26 -7.47
CA SER A 28 -23.83 -2.91 -6.31
C SER A 28 -23.18 -3.30 -4.97
N SER A 29 -22.43 -4.41 -4.93
CA SER A 29 -21.65 -4.82 -3.76
C SER A 29 -20.51 -3.84 -3.42
N GLU A 30 -19.80 -3.32 -4.42
CA GLU A 30 -18.73 -2.34 -4.24
C GLU A 30 -19.29 -1.01 -3.71
N ILE A 31 -20.37 -0.51 -4.32
CA ILE A 31 -21.05 0.72 -3.86
C ILE A 31 -21.56 0.55 -2.43
N PHE A 32 -22.16 -0.60 -2.12
CA PHE A 32 -22.69 -0.86 -0.78
C PHE A 32 -21.56 -0.95 0.27
N ARG A 33 -20.42 -1.56 -0.06
CA ARG A 33 -19.21 -1.54 0.77
C ARG A 33 -18.72 -0.11 1.00
N GLU A 34 -18.62 0.71 -0.04
CA GLU A 34 -18.20 2.12 0.09
C GLU A 34 -19.13 2.91 1.02
N ILE A 35 -20.45 2.71 0.91
CA ILE A 35 -21.43 3.32 1.83
C ILE A 35 -21.21 2.86 3.27
N LYS A 36 -20.91 1.58 3.50
CA LYS A 36 -20.54 1.08 4.84
C LYS A 36 -19.27 1.74 5.34
N THR A 37 -18.26 1.90 4.48
CA THR A 37 -16.99 2.52 4.83
C THR A 37 -17.16 3.99 5.22
N LEU A 38 -18.04 4.75 4.56
CA LEU A 38 -18.34 6.14 4.93
C LEU A 38 -18.89 6.30 6.36
N ARG A 39 -19.48 5.24 6.93
CA ARG A 39 -19.97 5.24 8.32
C ARG A 39 -18.87 4.91 9.33
N HIS A 40 -17.70 4.46 8.87
CA HIS A 40 -16.56 4.12 9.71
C HIS A 40 -15.52 5.22 9.64
N ILE A 41 -15.27 5.83 10.79
CA ILE A 41 -14.31 6.92 10.93
C ILE A 41 -12.84 6.43 10.95
N PRO A 42 -12.49 5.29 11.59
CA PRO A 42 -11.10 4.91 11.73
C PRO A 42 -10.41 4.61 10.39
N LYS A 43 -9.19 5.12 10.24
CA LYS A 43 -8.32 4.84 9.07
C LYS A 43 -7.09 4.03 9.45
N VAL A 44 -6.67 3.12 8.57
CA VAL A 44 -5.50 2.26 8.78
C VAL A 44 -4.44 2.48 7.71
N LEU A 45 -3.20 2.75 8.12
CA LEU A 45 -2.05 2.80 7.24
C LEU A 45 -1.16 1.57 7.49
N TYR A 46 -1.11 0.66 6.52
CA TYR A 46 -0.16 -0.45 6.52
C TYR A 46 1.15 0.01 5.87
N LEU A 47 2.29 -0.18 6.54
CA LEU A 47 3.58 0.38 6.11
C LEU A 47 4.63 -0.73 6.02
N ALA A 48 5.29 -0.84 4.86
CA ALA A 48 6.42 -1.75 4.67
C ALA A 48 7.47 -1.15 3.72
N ALA A 49 8.52 -1.92 3.42
CA ALA A 49 9.63 -1.45 2.61
C ALA A 49 9.37 -1.59 1.10
N HIS A 50 8.76 -2.69 0.66
CA HIS A 50 8.67 -3.06 -0.75
C HIS A 50 7.25 -3.43 -1.19
N PRO A 51 6.88 -3.26 -2.47
CA PRO A 51 5.72 -3.96 -3.02
C PRO A 51 5.86 -5.47 -2.79
N ASP A 52 4.80 -6.18 -2.42
CA ASP A 52 4.73 -7.62 -2.04
C ASP A 52 4.89 -7.96 -0.55
N ASP A 53 5.38 -6.99 0.24
CA ASP A 53 5.51 -7.14 1.69
C ASP A 53 4.14 -7.19 2.39
N GLU A 54 3.09 -6.64 1.77
CA GLU A 54 1.79 -6.48 2.40
C GLU A 54 1.18 -7.81 2.92
N ASN A 55 0.50 -7.73 4.07
CA ASN A 55 -0.41 -8.80 4.47
C ASN A 55 -1.74 -8.65 3.74
N THR A 56 -1.83 -9.19 2.52
CA THR A 56 -3.04 -9.09 1.67
C THR A 56 -4.29 -9.65 2.33
N GLY A 57 -4.17 -10.63 3.22
CA GLY A 57 -5.27 -11.18 4.01
C GLY A 57 -5.84 -10.17 5.01
N LEU A 58 -4.95 -9.48 5.73
CA LEU A 58 -5.36 -8.42 6.66
C LEU A 58 -5.95 -7.22 5.90
N LEU A 59 -5.34 -6.80 4.78
CA LEU A 59 -5.88 -5.70 3.97
C LEU A 59 -7.29 -6.04 3.47
N SER A 60 -7.47 -7.24 2.91
CA SER A 60 -8.77 -7.70 2.42
C SER A 60 -9.82 -7.70 3.53
N TRP A 61 -9.47 -8.14 4.74
CA TRP A 61 -10.37 -8.14 5.90
C TRP A 61 -10.71 -6.73 6.41
N LEU A 62 -9.72 -5.85 6.55
CA LEU A 62 -9.93 -4.46 6.99
C LEU A 62 -10.90 -3.73 6.05
N ILE A 63 -10.74 -3.90 4.75
CA ILE A 63 -11.50 -3.14 3.76
C ILE A 63 -12.92 -3.70 3.59
N ASN A 64 -13.08 -5.03 3.58
CA ASN A 64 -14.35 -5.65 3.20
C ASN A 64 -15.18 -6.08 4.43
N GLU A 65 -14.55 -6.61 5.47
CA GLU A 65 -15.27 -6.98 6.72
C GLU A 65 -15.44 -5.76 7.61
N GLN A 66 -14.33 -5.11 7.95
CA GLN A 66 -14.35 -3.98 8.90
C GLN A 66 -14.81 -2.68 8.24
N ASN A 67 -14.85 -2.63 6.91
CA ASN A 67 -15.25 -1.45 6.14
C ASN A 67 -14.45 -0.21 6.60
N VAL A 68 -13.14 -0.33 6.79
CA VAL A 68 -12.27 0.79 7.17
C VAL A 68 -11.42 1.26 5.99
N GLU A 69 -11.32 2.58 5.82
CA GLU A 69 -10.41 3.16 4.84
C GLU A 69 -8.97 2.73 5.17
N THR A 70 -8.37 1.97 4.25
CA THR A 70 -7.05 1.38 4.44
C THR A 70 -6.14 1.81 3.30
N ALA A 71 -4.90 2.17 3.64
CA ALA A 71 -3.86 2.46 2.67
C ALA A 71 -2.63 1.59 2.91
N TYR A 72 -1.95 1.23 1.84
CA TYR A 72 -0.63 0.63 1.86
C TYR A 72 0.42 1.68 1.48
N LEU A 73 1.44 1.85 2.32
CA LEU A 73 2.62 2.64 2.04
C LEU A 73 3.83 1.71 1.91
N SER A 74 4.28 1.55 0.66
CA SER A 74 5.58 0.95 0.37
C SER A 74 6.62 2.07 0.36
N LEU A 75 7.71 1.95 1.13
CA LEU A 75 8.75 2.98 1.09
C LEU A 75 9.39 3.07 -0.30
N THR A 76 9.68 1.93 -0.93
CA THR A 76 10.30 1.84 -2.25
C THR A 76 9.30 1.44 -3.32
N ARG A 77 9.76 1.36 -4.57
CA ARG A 77 9.03 0.74 -5.69
C ARG A 77 9.51 -0.69 -5.97
N GLY A 78 10.34 -1.28 -5.11
CA GLY A 78 10.91 -2.61 -5.30
C GLY A 78 11.84 -2.71 -6.51
N ASP A 79 12.48 -1.61 -6.89
CA ASP A 79 13.31 -1.46 -8.08
C ASP A 79 14.70 -2.14 -7.99
N GLY A 80 15.08 -2.64 -6.81
CA GLY A 80 16.32 -3.39 -6.57
C GLY A 80 16.13 -4.90 -6.49
N GLY A 81 14.90 -5.39 -6.63
CA GLY A 81 14.56 -6.81 -6.57
C GLY A 81 14.88 -7.59 -7.85
N GLN A 82 14.70 -8.92 -7.77
CA GLN A 82 14.82 -9.81 -8.93
C GLN A 82 13.56 -9.73 -9.81
N ASN A 83 13.72 -9.82 -11.12
CA ASN A 83 12.61 -9.88 -12.09
C ASN A 83 12.53 -11.29 -12.69
N LEU A 84 11.45 -12.03 -12.39
CA LEU A 84 11.24 -13.38 -12.92
C LEU A 84 10.66 -13.41 -14.33
N LEU A 85 10.13 -12.28 -14.84
CA LEU A 85 9.45 -12.22 -16.13
C LEU A 85 10.29 -11.63 -17.24
N GLY A 86 11.40 -10.97 -16.92
CA GLY A 86 12.18 -10.22 -17.89
C GLY A 86 13.53 -9.74 -17.35
N THR A 87 14.16 -8.86 -18.10
CA THR A 87 15.50 -8.33 -17.83
C THR A 87 15.50 -6.90 -17.29
N GLU A 88 14.32 -6.30 -17.12
CA GLU A 88 14.17 -4.95 -16.57
C GLU A 88 14.69 -4.89 -15.13
N GLN A 89 15.44 -3.83 -14.83
CA GLN A 89 16.04 -3.55 -13.52
C GLN A 89 15.90 -2.06 -13.19
N GLY A 90 16.11 -1.69 -11.92
CA GLY A 90 16.07 -0.30 -11.48
C GLY A 90 14.73 0.35 -11.80
N ALA A 91 14.76 1.59 -12.27
CA ALA A 91 13.55 2.38 -12.54
C ALA A 91 12.53 1.68 -13.47
N ALA A 92 12.99 0.91 -14.45
CA ALA A 92 12.10 0.16 -15.34
C ALA A 92 11.34 -0.94 -14.59
N LEU A 93 12.03 -1.68 -13.70
CA LEU A 93 11.39 -2.66 -12.83
C LEU A 93 10.48 -2.00 -11.79
N GLY A 94 10.90 -0.86 -11.23
CA GLY A 94 10.08 -0.07 -10.32
C GLY A 94 8.76 0.38 -10.95
N LEU A 95 8.76 0.73 -12.24
CA LEU A 95 7.54 1.04 -12.99
C LEU A 95 6.62 -0.18 -13.09
N ILE A 96 7.17 -1.34 -13.47
CA ILE A 96 6.41 -2.60 -13.55
C ILE A 96 5.77 -2.92 -12.20
N ARG A 97 6.56 -2.94 -11.13
CA ARG A 97 6.08 -3.28 -9.78
C ARG A 97 5.11 -2.25 -9.20
N THR A 98 5.26 -0.98 -9.57
CA THR A 98 4.26 0.06 -9.25
C THR A 98 2.92 -0.28 -9.90
N HIS A 99 2.90 -0.66 -11.18
CA HIS A 99 1.67 -1.07 -11.85
C HIS A 99 1.09 -2.36 -11.25
N GLU A 100 1.90 -3.37 -10.96
CA GLU A 100 1.46 -4.59 -10.29
C GLU A 100 0.76 -4.30 -8.96
N LEU A 101 1.36 -3.43 -8.14
CA LEU A 101 0.80 -3.02 -6.86
C LEU A 101 -0.49 -2.22 -7.01
N LEU A 102 -0.57 -1.33 -8.00
CA LEU A 102 -1.80 -0.57 -8.30
C LEU A 102 -2.93 -1.48 -8.79
N GLU A 103 -2.64 -2.50 -9.60
CA GLU A 103 -3.65 -3.50 -9.98
C GLU A 103 -4.08 -4.34 -8.77
N ALA A 104 -3.16 -4.70 -7.87
CA ALA A 104 -3.48 -5.39 -6.61
C ALA A 104 -4.47 -4.59 -5.75
N ARG A 105 -4.25 -3.28 -5.65
CA ARG A 105 -5.15 -2.35 -4.96
C ARG A 105 -6.54 -2.24 -5.58
N LYS A 106 -6.68 -2.42 -6.90
CA LYS A 106 -8.01 -2.49 -7.52
C LYS A 106 -8.81 -3.72 -7.08
N LEU A 107 -8.13 -4.79 -6.67
CA LEU A 107 -8.79 -6.00 -6.16
C LEU A 107 -9.13 -5.87 -4.67
N ASP A 108 -8.15 -5.56 -3.83
CA ASP A 108 -8.37 -5.53 -2.37
C ASP A 108 -9.05 -4.24 -1.88
N GLY A 109 -8.92 -3.13 -2.62
CA GLY A 109 -9.54 -1.84 -2.36
C GLY A 109 -8.70 -0.85 -1.55
N ALA A 110 -7.43 -1.17 -1.21
CA ALA A 110 -6.60 -0.27 -0.43
C ALA A 110 -6.08 0.90 -1.29
N GLN A 111 -5.84 2.06 -0.69
CA GLN A 111 -5.11 3.13 -1.38
C GLN A 111 -3.62 2.80 -1.43
N GLN A 112 -2.90 3.28 -2.45
CA GLN A 112 -1.45 3.08 -2.56
C GLN A 112 -0.68 4.39 -2.40
N PHE A 113 0.36 4.34 -1.55
CA PHE A 113 1.36 5.39 -1.44
C PHE A 113 2.77 4.83 -1.66
N PHE A 114 3.69 5.72 -2.06
CA PHE A 114 5.11 5.46 -2.20
C PHE A 114 5.91 6.64 -1.64
N THR A 115 7.12 6.38 -1.15
CA THR A 115 8.08 7.46 -0.85
C THR A 115 9.09 7.65 -1.99
N ARG A 116 10.09 8.50 -1.76
CA ARG A 116 11.27 8.63 -2.64
C ARG A 116 12.34 7.57 -2.44
N ALA A 117 12.21 6.69 -1.44
CA ALA A 117 13.22 5.67 -1.17
C ALA A 117 13.44 4.77 -2.38
N ILE A 118 14.71 4.45 -2.65
CA ILE A 118 15.13 3.56 -3.72
C ILE A 118 15.41 2.20 -3.10
N ASP A 119 14.89 1.14 -3.69
CA ASP A 119 15.37 -0.20 -3.38
C ASP A 119 16.70 -0.43 -4.09
N PHE A 120 17.78 -0.50 -3.32
CA PHE A 120 19.14 -0.72 -3.83
C PHE A 120 19.58 -2.19 -3.69
N GLY A 121 18.62 -3.09 -3.44
CA GLY A 121 18.86 -4.50 -3.20
C GLY A 121 19.14 -4.82 -1.72
N PHE A 122 19.69 -6.01 -1.50
CA PHE A 122 19.80 -6.57 -0.16
C PHE A 122 20.76 -5.76 0.75
N SER A 123 20.29 -5.44 1.95
CA SER A 123 21.08 -4.91 3.06
C SER A 123 20.88 -5.79 4.29
N LYS A 124 21.93 -5.93 5.10
CA LYS A 124 21.94 -6.84 6.25
C LYS A 124 21.25 -6.27 7.48
N ASN A 125 21.33 -4.96 7.67
CA ASN A 125 20.84 -4.28 8.87
C ASN A 125 20.43 -2.85 8.52
N THR A 126 19.78 -2.19 9.49
CA THR A 126 19.26 -0.83 9.36
C THR A 126 20.37 0.21 9.13
N ASP A 127 21.54 0.07 9.75
CA ASP A 127 22.64 1.02 9.58
C ASP A 127 23.19 0.99 8.15
N ASP A 128 23.33 -0.20 7.57
CA ASP A 128 23.71 -0.36 6.17
C ASP A 128 22.65 0.25 5.24
N THR A 129 21.36 0.12 5.59
CA THR A 129 20.29 0.80 4.84
C THR A 129 20.42 2.32 4.91
N PHE A 130 20.65 2.90 6.09
CA PHE A 130 20.76 4.36 6.24
C PHE A 130 22.08 4.95 5.72
N LYS A 131 23.03 4.13 5.27
CA LYS A 131 24.15 4.62 4.43
C LYS A 131 23.69 5.03 3.03
N GLN A 132 22.62 4.42 2.53
CA GLN A 132 22.04 4.69 1.20
C GLN A 132 20.77 5.53 1.28
N TRP A 133 20.00 5.34 2.35
CA TRP A 133 18.77 6.07 2.62
C TRP A 133 19.03 7.25 3.54
N ASP A 134 18.74 8.46 3.06
CA ASP A 134 18.58 9.61 3.93
C ASP A 134 17.33 9.41 4.81
N ALA A 135 17.58 9.03 6.06
CA ALA A 135 16.54 8.74 7.04
C ALA A 135 15.59 9.93 7.26
N ASP A 136 16.08 11.16 7.23
CA ASP A 136 15.27 12.34 7.50
C ASP A 136 14.38 12.67 6.30
N SER A 137 14.93 12.57 5.09
CA SER A 137 14.15 12.74 3.85
C SER A 137 13.04 11.71 3.71
N ILE A 138 13.30 10.43 4.01
CA ILE A 138 12.28 9.38 3.95
C ILE A 138 11.27 9.54 5.09
N THR A 139 11.73 9.90 6.31
CA THR A 139 10.82 10.21 7.42
C THR A 139 9.88 11.37 7.07
N ALA A 140 10.38 12.40 6.36
CA ALA A 140 9.56 13.51 5.88
C ALA A 140 8.44 13.03 4.95
N ASP A 141 8.73 12.11 4.02
CA ASP A 141 7.73 11.54 3.11
C ASP A 141 6.68 10.72 3.87
N VAL A 142 7.09 9.93 4.86
CA VAL A 142 6.13 9.17 5.69
C VAL A 142 5.27 10.12 6.53
N VAL A 143 5.84 11.17 7.12
CA VAL A 143 5.09 12.22 7.84
C VAL A 143 4.07 12.89 6.91
N TRP A 144 4.45 13.18 5.68
CA TRP A 144 3.55 13.74 4.68
C TRP A 144 2.35 12.82 4.42
N VAL A 145 2.59 11.52 4.23
CA VAL A 145 1.52 10.52 4.05
C VAL A 145 0.63 10.47 5.28
N ILE A 146 1.18 10.44 6.49
CA ILE A 146 0.41 10.44 7.73
C ILE A 146 -0.48 11.68 7.83
N ARG A 147 0.06 12.88 7.60
CA ARG A 147 -0.69 14.15 7.70
C ARG A 147 -1.77 14.28 6.63
N LYS A 148 -1.53 13.75 5.43
CA LYS A 148 -2.47 13.76 4.31
C LYS A 148 -3.57 12.72 4.46
N PHE A 149 -3.23 11.48 4.79
CA PHE A 149 -4.16 10.35 4.89
C PHE A 149 -4.91 10.32 6.24
N ARG A 150 -4.29 10.86 7.30
CA ARG A 150 -4.81 10.91 8.67
C ARG A 150 -5.19 9.54 9.26
N PRO A 151 -4.27 8.55 9.29
CA PRO A 151 -4.55 7.23 9.86
C PRO A 151 -4.69 7.29 11.38
N ASP A 152 -5.67 6.58 11.94
CA ASP A 152 -5.77 6.35 13.39
C ASP A 152 -4.78 5.26 13.85
N VAL A 153 -4.56 4.25 13.01
CA VAL A 153 -3.67 3.13 13.30
C VAL A 153 -2.65 2.97 12.18
N ILE A 154 -1.38 2.86 12.56
CA ILE A 154 -0.31 2.46 11.65
C ILE A 154 0.10 1.02 11.99
N ILE A 155 0.19 0.16 10.98
CA ILE A 155 0.62 -1.24 11.13
C ILE A 155 1.89 -1.41 10.28
N CYS A 156 3.04 -1.58 10.95
CA CYS A 156 4.29 -1.90 10.26
C CYS A 156 4.31 -3.38 9.86
N ARG A 157 4.85 -3.72 8.70
CA ARG A 157 4.97 -5.12 8.30
C ARG A 157 5.97 -5.90 9.16
N PHE A 158 7.04 -5.24 9.59
CA PHE A 158 8.19 -5.83 10.24
C PHE A 158 8.57 -5.04 11.51
N PRO A 159 9.39 -5.60 12.42
CA PRO A 159 9.87 -4.89 13.60
C PRO A 159 11.14 -4.09 13.27
N PRO A 160 11.53 -3.09 14.09
CA PRO A 160 12.77 -2.33 13.92
C PRO A 160 14.02 -3.11 14.37
N THR A 161 14.00 -4.45 14.25
CA THR A 161 15.06 -5.33 14.78
C THR A 161 15.53 -6.31 13.72
N ALA A 162 16.65 -6.99 13.99
CA ALA A 162 17.20 -8.03 13.11
C ALA A 162 16.21 -9.16 12.78
N ALA A 163 15.16 -9.34 13.59
CA ALA A 163 14.09 -10.31 13.28
C ALA A 163 13.44 -10.04 11.91
N ALA A 164 13.47 -8.81 11.40
CA ALA A 164 12.97 -8.46 10.07
C ALA A 164 13.71 -9.14 8.90
N GLY A 165 14.91 -9.70 9.15
CA GLY A 165 15.74 -10.44 8.19
C GLY A 165 16.48 -9.54 7.19
N HIS A 166 15.77 -8.66 6.50
CA HIS A 166 16.34 -7.69 5.55
C HIS A 166 16.45 -6.31 6.20
N GLY A 167 17.61 -5.64 6.04
CA GLY A 167 17.86 -4.28 6.55
C GLY A 167 16.79 -3.25 6.17
N GLN A 168 16.33 -3.24 4.91
CA GLN A 168 15.26 -2.33 4.46
C GLN A 168 13.94 -2.57 5.21
N HIS A 169 13.62 -3.82 5.56
CA HIS A 169 12.44 -4.15 6.39
C HIS A 169 12.54 -3.52 7.78
N ALA A 170 13.67 -3.72 8.48
CA ALA A 170 13.87 -3.13 9.80
C ALA A 170 13.93 -1.59 9.75
N ALA A 171 14.61 -1.03 8.74
CA ALA A 171 14.68 0.41 8.52
C ALA A 171 13.29 1.02 8.30
N SER A 172 12.39 0.33 7.59
CA SER A 172 11.02 0.81 7.37
C SER A 172 10.25 1.00 8.69
N ALA A 173 10.43 0.09 9.65
CA ALA A 173 9.83 0.20 10.97
C ALA A 173 10.46 1.33 11.80
N VAL A 174 11.79 1.51 11.73
CA VAL A 174 12.47 2.64 12.38
C VAL A 174 11.97 3.98 11.85
N VAL A 175 11.81 4.11 10.53
CA VAL A 175 11.23 5.30 9.90
C VAL A 175 9.78 5.50 10.35
N ALA A 176 8.98 4.42 10.42
CA ALA A 176 7.60 4.49 10.87
C ALA A 176 7.47 5.00 12.32
N GLU A 177 8.32 4.51 13.23
CA GLU A 177 8.35 4.97 14.64
C GLU A 177 8.72 6.45 14.76
N LYS A 178 9.71 6.90 13.98
CA LYS A 178 10.10 8.33 13.92
C LYS A 178 8.95 9.18 13.37
N ALA A 179 8.35 8.75 12.26
CA ALA A 179 7.28 9.48 11.60
C ALA A 179 6.00 9.53 12.45
N PHE A 180 5.68 8.45 13.18
CA PHE A 180 4.53 8.39 14.10
C PHE A 180 4.60 9.49 15.18
N LYS A 181 5.80 9.78 15.70
CA LYS A 181 6.04 10.86 16.67
C LYS A 181 6.08 12.23 15.98
N ALA A 182 6.78 12.33 14.84
CA ALA A 182 7.00 13.59 14.14
C ALA A 182 5.74 14.15 13.45
N ALA A 183 4.76 13.31 13.11
CA ALA A 183 3.57 13.75 12.38
C ALA A 183 2.71 14.77 13.14
N ALA A 184 2.73 14.72 14.47
CA ALA A 184 2.02 15.66 15.34
C ALA A 184 2.83 16.91 15.73
N ASP A 185 4.15 16.89 15.52
CA ASP A 185 5.04 17.99 15.89
C ASP A 185 5.09 19.06 14.80
N LYS A 186 4.68 20.29 15.16
CA LYS A 186 4.67 21.44 14.23
C LYS A 186 6.08 21.90 13.84
N ASN A 187 7.09 21.59 14.65
CA ASN A 187 8.48 21.95 14.37
C ASN A 187 9.17 20.96 13.43
N MET A 188 8.60 19.76 13.27
CA MET A 188 9.10 18.73 12.37
C MET A 188 8.49 18.89 10.97
N PHE A 189 9.35 19.09 9.99
CA PHE A 189 8.99 19.33 8.58
C PHE A 189 7.95 20.47 8.40
N PRO A 190 8.19 21.68 8.94
CA PRO A 190 7.20 22.77 8.96
C PRO A 190 6.80 23.24 7.55
N ASN A 191 7.66 23.05 6.55
CA ASN A 191 7.35 23.38 5.15
C ASN A 191 6.11 22.63 4.63
N GLN A 192 5.83 21.43 5.14
CA GLN A 192 4.63 20.66 4.78
C GLN A 192 3.35 21.32 5.27
N LEU A 193 3.42 22.09 6.37
CA LEU A 193 2.25 22.71 7.01
C LEU A 193 1.59 23.82 6.19
N LYS A 194 2.20 24.18 5.06
CA LYS A 194 1.59 25.01 4.02
C LYS A 194 0.43 24.28 3.30
N TYR A 195 0.39 22.95 3.35
CA TYR A 195 -0.52 22.11 2.56
C TYR A 195 -1.33 21.11 3.41
N VAL A 196 -0.82 20.71 4.58
CA VAL A 196 -1.45 19.71 5.44
C VAL A 196 -1.34 20.13 6.91
N ASP A 197 -2.30 19.73 7.74
CA ASP A 197 -2.19 19.93 9.19
C ASP A 197 -1.38 18.81 9.86
N VAL A 198 -0.91 19.05 11.08
CA VAL A 198 -0.37 17.99 11.94
C VAL A 198 -1.44 16.93 12.24
N TRP A 199 -1.01 15.69 12.41
CA TRP A 199 -1.89 14.58 12.75
C TRP A 199 -1.16 13.58 13.66
N GLN A 200 -1.80 13.17 14.75
CA GLN A 200 -1.29 12.15 15.66
C GLN A 200 -2.08 10.85 15.46
N PRO A 201 -1.49 9.82 14.82
CA PRO A 201 -2.08 8.48 14.86
C PRO A 201 -2.14 8.00 16.32
N LYS A 202 -3.18 7.24 16.66
CA LYS A 202 -3.46 6.78 18.02
C LYS A 202 -2.61 5.57 18.41
N ARG A 203 -2.29 4.71 17.45
CA ARG A 203 -1.53 3.48 17.69
C ARG A 203 -0.54 3.19 16.57
N LEU A 204 0.62 2.70 16.97
CA LEU A 204 1.60 2.06 16.11
C LEU A 204 1.69 0.59 16.51
N LEU A 205 1.41 -0.28 15.57
CA LEU A 205 1.43 -1.73 15.72
C LEU A 205 2.39 -2.32 14.68
N TRP A 206 2.68 -3.61 14.81
CA TRP A 206 3.37 -4.35 13.75
C TRP A 206 2.76 -5.74 13.55
N ASN A 207 2.85 -6.22 12.32
CA ASN A 207 2.34 -7.51 11.89
C ASN A 207 3.34 -8.60 12.23
N THR A 208 3.04 -9.41 13.24
CA THR A 208 3.84 -10.60 13.56
C THR A 208 3.80 -11.62 12.44
N PHE A 209 4.86 -12.40 12.28
CA PHE A 209 5.00 -13.36 11.19
C PHE A 209 5.83 -14.57 11.62
N ARG A 210 5.73 -15.61 10.81
CA ARG A 210 6.54 -16.82 10.87
C ARG A 210 7.05 -17.14 9.47
N PHE A 211 8.35 -16.93 9.24
CA PHE A 211 9.00 -17.20 7.95
C PHE A 211 10.38 -17.83 8.17
N GLY A 212 10.65 -18.93 7.48
CA GLY A 212 11.89 -19.70 7.66
C GLY A 212 12.09 -20.09 9.13
N SER A 213 13.25 -19.78 9.68
CA SER A 213 13.60 -20.01 11.10
C SER A 213 13.11 -18.92 12.05
N VAL A 214 12.61 -17.79 11.55
CA VAL A 214 12.15 -16.67 12.37
C VAL A 214 10.68 -16.83 12.70
N ASN A 215 10.34 -16.82 14.00
CA ASN A 215 8.98 -16.79 14.49
C ASN A 215 8.81 -15.65 15.50
N THR A 216 7.89 -14.74 15.22
CA THR A 216 7.56 -13.59 16.09
C THR A 216 6.16 -13.70 16.70
N THR A 217 5.47 -14.82 16.48
CA THR A 217 4.12 -15.06 17.01
C THR A 217 4.15 -15.60 18.44
N SER A 218 3.15 -15.21 19.24
CA SER A 218 2.94 -15.66 20.61
C SER A 218 1.45 -15.65 20.98
N GLU A 219 1.03 -16.53 21.89
CA GLU A 219 -0.37 -16.67 22.29
C GLU A 219 -0.95 -15.43 22.99
N ASN A 220 -0.10 -14.63 23.64
CA ASN A 220 -0.49 -13.42 24.38
C ASN A 220 -0.61 -12.17 23.50
N GLN A 221 -0.45 -12.29 22.18
CA GLN A 221 -0.57 -11.18 21.24
C GLN A 221 -2.03 -10.95 20.82
N LEU A 222 -2.33 -9.76 20.30
CA LEU A 222 -3.61 -9.50 19.66
C LEU A 222 -3.73 -10.39 18.41
N LYS A 223 -4.77 -11.23 18.40
CA LYS A 223 -5.10 -12.10 17.27
C LYS A 223 -6.37 -11.59 16.59
N VAL A 224 -6.33 -11.57 15.26
CA VAL A 224 -7.49 -11.23 14.44
C VAL A 224 -7.69 -12.35 13.44
N THR A 225 -8.88 -12.92 13.48
CA THR A 225 -9.30 -13.93 12.53
C THR A 225 -9.59 -13.28 11.19
N VAL A 226 -8.93 -13.74 10.13
CA VAL A 226 -9.07 -13.27 8.75
C VAL A 226 -9.49 -14.43 7.83
N GLY A 227 -10.02 -14.17 6.64
CA GLY A 227 -10.35 -15.21 5.66
C GLY A 227 -11.78 -15.76 5.71
N GLN A 228 -12.66 -15.14 6.49
CA GLN A 228 -14.09 -15.41 6.46
C GLN A 228 -14.65 -15.23 5.03
N PHE A 229 -15.73 -15.95 4.73
CA PHE A 229 -16.48 -15.80 3.48
C PHE A 229 -17.36 -14.54 3.53
N ASP A 230 -17.29 -13.69 2.51
CA ASP A 230 -18.19 -12.54 2.36
C ASP A 230 -19.20 -12.80 1.23
N PRO A 231 -20.50 -12.95 1.55
CA PRO A 231 -21.55 -13.10 0.54
C PRO A 231 -21.64 -11.94 -0.46
N GLN A 232 -21.19 -10.74 -0.10
CA GLN A 232 -21.20 -9.58 -1.01
C GLN A 232 -20.08 -9.68 -2.06
N LEU A 233 -18.95 -10.30 -1.71
CA LEU A 233 -17.85 -10.56 -2.64
C LEU A 233 -18.05 -11.88 -3.40
N GLY A 234 -18.81 -12.82 -2.82
CA GLY A 234 -18.97 -14.18 -3.33
C GLY A 234 -17.72 -15.06 -3.13
N MET A 235 -16.79 -14.64 -2.28
CA MET A 235 -15.56 -15.36 -1.94
C MET A 235 -15.06 -14.97 -0.54
N GLY A 236 -14.13 -15.74 0.00
CA GLY A 236 -13.45 -15.41 1.25
C GLY A 236 -12.32 -14.40 1.10
N TYR A 237 -12.01 -13.69 2.18
CA TYR A 237 -10.91 -12.71 2.18
C TYR A 237 -9.54 -13.37 1.91
N GLY A 238 -9.37 -14.64 2.24
CA GLY A 238 -8.17 -15.41 1.91
C GLY A 238 -8.06 -15.72 0.41
N GLU A 239 -9.19 -15.89 -0.27
CA GLU A 239 -9.24 -16.10 -1.71
C GLU A 239 -8.90 -14.80 -2.44
N LEU A 240 -9.53 -13.69 -2.04
CA LEU A 240 -9.22 -12.34 -2.53
C LEU A 240 -7.76 -11.97 -2.31
N ALA A 241 -7.23 -12.27 -1.12
CA ALA A 241 -5.82 -12.04 -0.77
C ALA A 241 -4.85 -12.81 -1.69
N GLY A 242 -5.20 -14.05 -2.05
CA GLY A 242 -4.43 -14.85 -3.00
C GLY A 242 -4.44 -14.26 -4.41
N LEU A 243 -5.60 -13.75 -4.86
CA LEU A 243 -5.74 -13.07 -6.16
C LEU A 243 -4.93 -11.76 -6.20
N SER A 244 -5.06 -10.92 -5.17
CA SER A 244 -4.31 -9.66 -5.04
C SER A 244 -2.80 -9.92 -5.05
N ARG A 245 -2.32 -10.86 -4.22
CA ARG A 245 -0.88 -11.18 -4.16
C ARG A 245 -0.34 -11.76 -5.48
N SER A 246 -1.19 -12.44 -6.25
CA SER A 246 -0.80 -13.00 -7.55
C SER A 246 -0.62 -11.97 -8.66
N LEU A 247 -0.90 -10.69 -8.40
CA LEU A 247 -0.60 -9.60 -9.32
C LEU A 247 0.86 -9.14 -9.26
N HIS A 248 1.62 -9.51 -8.23
CA HIS A 248 3.08 -9.32 -8.15
C HIS A 248 3.84 -10.33 -9.03
N LYS A 249 3.55 -10.33 -10.32
CA LYS A 249 4.00 -11.37 -11.26
C LYS A 249 5.51 -11.33 -11.46
N SER A 250 6.09 -10.15 -11.61
CA SER A 250 7.54 -9.92 -11.74
C SER A 250 8.32 -10.44 -10.54
N GLN A 251 7.67 -10.51 -9.36
CA GLN A 251 8.27 -10.94 -8.11
C GLN A 251 8.11 -12.45 -7.87
N GLY A 252 7.24 -13.13 -8.63
CA GLY A 252 6.90 -14.52 -8.38
C GLY A 252 6.11 -14.77 -7.10
N ALA A 253 5.46 -13.74 -6.54
CA ALA A 253 4.75 -13.85 -5.26
C ALA A 253 3.34 -14.46 -5.39
N GLY A 254 3.05 -15.13 -6.52
CA GLY A 254 1.80 -15.84 -6.76
C GLY A 254 1.49 -16.83 -5.64
N THR A 255 0.29 -16.75 -5.10
CA THR A 255 -0.19 -17.67 -4.07
C THR A 255 -1.56 -18.20 -4.42
N GLN A 256 -1.81 -19.45 -4.02
CA GLN A 256 -3.12 -20.04 -4.12
C GLN A 256 -4.16 -19.20 -3.37
N SER A 257 -5.30 -18.98 -4.01
CA SER A 257 -6.52 -18.55 -3.32
C SER A 257 -6.97 -19.68 -2.42
N VAL A 258 -7.05 -19.43 -1.12
CA VAL A 258 -7.42 -20.44 -0.13
C VAL A 258 -8.71 -20.03 0.56
N ALA A 259 -9.73 -20.88 0.43
CA ALA A 259 -10.98 -20.75 1.14
C ALA A 259 -10.82 -21.06 2.64
N GLY A 260 -11.68 -20.46 3.45
CA GLY A 260 -11.74 -20.72 4.88
C GLY A 260 -10.91 -19.78 5.75
N VAL A 261 -11.13 -19.92 7.05
CA VAL A 261 -10.68 -18.98 8.07
C VAL A 261 -9.22 -19.24 8.49
N ARG A 262 -8.45 -18.17 8.67
CA ARG A 262 -7.08 -18.15 9.19
C ARG A 262 -6.97 -17.17 10.36
N THR A 263 -5.95 -17.34 11.18
CA THR A 263 -5.66 -16.51 12.37
C THR A 263 -4.20 -16.13 12.37
#